data_AF-A0A0K1NMD3-F1
#
_entry.id   AF-A0A0K1NMD3-F1
#
_cell.length_a   1.000
_cell.length_b   1.000
_cell.length_c   1.000
_cell.angle_alpha   90.00
_cell.angle_beta   90.00
_cell.angle_gamma   90.00
#
_symmetry.space_group_name_H-M   'P 1'
#
loop_
_entity.id
_entity.type
_entity.pdbx_description
1 polymer ?
#
loop_
_entity_poly.entity_id
_entity_poly.type
_entity_poly.pdbx_seq_one_letter_code
_entity_poly.pdbx_strand_id
1 'polypeptide(L)' 'MSIEEYRHQILIILLAKTNVSGEFRFDKLSAKELLNQLSDEELEEGMQFNTPEDVADLLSEIGKL' A
#
# COMPACT_ATOMS: atom_id res chain seq x y z
N MET A 1 -12.97 9.07 -6.38
CA MET A 1 -11.69 8.99 -5.67
C MET A 1 -10.63 9.38 -6.67
N SER A 2 -9.76 10.32 -6.33
CA SER A 2 -8.60 10.67 -7.15
C SER A 2 -7.46 9.67 -6.93
N ILE A 3 -6.47 9.68 -7.80
CA ILE A 3 -5.28 8.83 -7.67
C ILE A 3 -4.50 9.14 -6.39
N GLU A 4 -4.46 10.41 -5.98
CA GLU A 4 -3.82 10.85 -4.74
C GLU A 4 -4.56 10.33 -3.51
N GLU A 5 -5.90 10.36 -3.51
CA GLU A 5 -6.73 9.79 -2.44
C GLU A 5 -6.59 8.27 -2.36
N TYR A 6 -6.50 7.60 -3.51
CA TYR A 6 -6.28 6.15 -3.60
C TYR A 6 -4.91 5.77 -3.03
N ARG A 7 -3.85 6.43 -3.52
CA ARG A 7 -2.47 6.25 -3.05
C ARG A 7 -2.35 6.54 -1.55
N HIS A 8 -3.02 7.58 -1.06
CA HIS A 8 -3.01 7.92 0.36
C HIS A 8 -3.70 6.86 1.23
N GLN A 9 -4.81 6.29 0.77
CA GLN A 9 -5.49 5.21 1.50
C GLN A 9 -4.63 3.94 1.56
N ILE A 10 -4.01 3.52 0.45
CA ILE A 10 -3.07 2.39 0.42
C ILE A 10 -1.95 2.62 1.46
N LEU A 11 -1.37 3.82 1.50
CA LEU A 11 -0.33 4.17 2.46
C LEU A 11 -0.80 4.06 3.91
N ILE A 12 -2.00 4.56 4.23
CA ILE A 12 -2.57 4.44 5.59
C ILE A 12 -2.73 2.97 5.98
N ILE A 13 -3.24 2.14 5.07
CA ILE A 13 -3.46 0.71 5.33
C ILE A 13 -2.13 0.00 5.55
N LEU A 14 -1.12 0.25 4.72
CA LEU A 14 0.23 -0.28 4.91
C LEU A 14 0.80 0.09 6.29
N LEU A 15 0.62 1.33 6.74
CA LEU A 15 1.10 1.79 8.05
C LEU A 15 0.33 1.20 9.23
N ALA A 16 -0.90 0.75 9.01
CA ALA A 16 -1.71 0.08 10.03
C ALA A 16 -1.41 -1.43 10.14
N LYS A 17 -0.70 -2.02 9.17
CA LYS A 17 -0.41 -3.46 9.18
C LYS A 17 0.58 -3.82 10.28
N THR A 18 0.24 -4.85 11.03
CA THR A 18 1.08 -5.43 12.08
C THR A 18 1.51 -6.85 11.72
N ASN A 19 2.64 -7.28 12.28
CA ASN A 19 3.12 -8.67 12.19
C ASN A 19 2.44 -9.56 13.24
N VAL A 20 2.79 -10.85 13.28
CA VAL A 20 2.26 -11.82 14.26
C VAL A 20 2.57 -11.45 15.72
N SER A 21 3.57 -10.60 15.95
CA SER A 21 3.96 -10.09 17.27
C SER A 21 3.20 -8.80 17.64
N GLY A 22 2.36 -8.26 16.75
CA GLY A 22 1.62 -7.01 16.94
C GLY A 22 2.43 -5.74 16.65
N GLU A 23 3.64 -5.85 16.12
CA GLU A 23 4.47 -4.70 15.74
C GLU A 23 4.13 -4.23 14.32
N PHE A 24 4.16 -2.93 14.07
CA PHE A 24 3.95 -2.38 12.73
C PHE A 24 4.97 -2.97 11.75
N ARG A 25 4.49 -3.52 10.61
CA ARG A 25 5.37 -4.12 9.59
C ARG A 25 6.20 -3.10 8.84
N PHE A 26 5.67 -1.88 8.68
CA PHE A 26 6.28 -0.84 7.88
C PHE A 26 6.30 0.47 8.65
N ASP A 27 7.38 1.22 8.51
CA ASP A 27 7.42 2.62 8.87
C ASP A 27 6.98 3.49 7.68
N LYS A 28 6.84 4.81 7.91
CA LYS A 28 6.37 5.76 6.89
C LYS A 28 7.28 5.83 5.66
N LEU A 29 8.59 5.68 5.82
CA LEU A 29 9.54 5.71 4.72
C LEU A 29 9.42 4.43 3.91
N SER A 30 9.52 3.27 4.56
CA SER A 30 9.48 1.97 3.87
C SER A 30 8.12 1.70 3.20
N ALA A 31 6.99 2.09 3.80
CA ALA A 31 5.68 2.00 3.16
C ALA A 31 5.55 2.90 1.92
N LYS A 32 6.15 4.10 1.96
CA LYS A 32 6.18 5.01 0.80
C LYS A 32 7.08 4.48 -0.31
N GLU A 33 8.25 3.96 0.02
CA GLU A 33 9.16 3.37 -0.96
C GLU A 33 8.51 2.18 -1.67
N LEU A 34 7.81 1.32 -0.92
CA LEU A 34 7.04 0.20 -1.48
C LEU A 34 5.94 0.67 -2.42
N LEU A 35 5.15 1.67 -2.00
CA LEU A 35 4.06 2.23 -2.82
C LEU A 35 4.58 3.00 -4.06
N ASN A 36 5.77 3.58 -3.99
CA ASN A 36 6.42 4.27 -5.10
C ASN A 36 6.98 3.30 -6.17
N GLN A 37 6.97 1.99 -5.92
CA GLN A 37 7.25 1.00 -6.96
C GLN A 37 6.14 0.94 -8.01
N LEU A 38 4.94 1.41 -7.67
CA LEU A 38 3.82 1.52 -8.60
C LEU A 38 3.73 2.96 -9.14
N SER A 39 3.76 3.07 -10.46
CA SER A 39 3.49 4.31 -11.18
C SER A 39 2.03 4.75 -11.00
N ASP A 40 1.75 6.02 -11.31
CA ASP A 40 0.37 6.53 -11.26
C ASP A 40 -0.55 5.81 -12.26
N GLU A 41 -0.03 5.46 -13.45
CA GLU A 41 -0.78 4.71 -14.47
C GLU A 41 -1.17 3.30 -13.98
N GLU A 42 -0.22 2.55 -13.39
CA GLU A 42 -0.50 1.23 -12.81
C GLU A 42 -1.51 1.30 -11.65
N LEU A 43 -1.45 2.34 -10.83
CA LEU A 43 -2.43 2.55 -9.76
C LEU A 43 -3.81 2.94 -10.31
N GLU A 44 -3.88 3.76 -11.36
CA GLU A 44 -5.14 4.14 -12.02
C GLU A 44 -5.82 2.94 -12.69
N GLU A 45 -5.05 2.10 -13.37
CA GLU A 45 -5.54 0.83 -13.92
C GLU A 45 -5.99 -0.11 -12.80
N GLY A 46 -5.15 -0.28 -11.77
CA GLY A 46 -5.45 -1.12 -10.61
C GLY A 46 -6.69 -0.69 -9.85
N MET A 47 -6.94 0.62 -9.72
CA MET A 47 -8.09 1.20 -9.01
C MET A 47 -9.45 0.80 -9.64
N GLN A 48 -9.48 0.48 -10.95
CA GLN A 48 -10.71 0.04 -11.61
C GLN A 48 -11.14 -1.37 -11.20
N PHE A 49 -10.21 -2.17 -10.66
CA PHE A 49 -10.42 -3.58 -10.37
C PHE A 49 -10.15 -3.96 -8.91
N ASN A 50 -9.44 -3.13 -8.15
CA ASN A 50 -8.98 -3.41 -6.79
C ASN A 50 -9.38 -2.30 -5.82
N THR A 51 -9.53 -2.66 -4.55
CA THR A 51 -9.65 -1.68 -3.46
C THR A 51 -8.27 -1.27 -2.93
N PRO A 52 -8.15 -0.13 -2.23
CA PRO A 52 -6.92 0.24 -1.55
C PRO A 52 -6.39 -0.87 -0.63
N GLU A 53 -7.30 -1.59 0.04
CA GLU A 53 -7.01 -2.72 0.91
C GLU A 53 -6.37 -3.89 0.14
N ASP A 54 -6.94 -4.30 -0.99
CA ASP A 54 -6.41 -5.39 -1.81
C ASP A 54 -4.99 -5.10 -2.29
N VAL A 55 -4.74 -3.85 -2.73
CA VAL A 55 -3.41 -3.42 -3.17
C VAL A 55 -2.43 -3.35 -2.00
N ALA A 56 -2.86 -2.84 -0.84
CA ALA A 56 -2.02 -2.81 0.36
C ALA A 56 -1.68 -4.22 0.87
N ASP A 57 -2.60 -5.17 0.76
CA ASP A 57 -2.39 -6.58 1.09
C ASP A 57 -1.35 -7.19 0.17
N LEU A 58 -1.52 -7.04 -1.15
CA LEU A 58 -0.57 -7.52 -2.15
C LEU A 58 0.83 -6.92 -1.95
N LEU A 59 0.91 -5.60 -1.79
CA LEU A 59 2.19 -4.92 -1.52
C LEU A 59 2.83 -5.44 -0.23
N SER A 60 2.04 -5.67 0.82
CA SER A 60 2.54 -6.19 2.09
C SER A 60 3.05 -7.64 2.01
N GLU A 61 2.64 -8.42 1.03
CA GLU A 61 3.20 -9.75 0.76
C GLU A 61 4.52 -9.67 -0.02
N ILE A 62 4.62 -8.73 -0.95
CA ILE A 62 5.81 -8.51 -1.78
C ILE A 62 6.94 -7.82 -0.99
N GLY A 63 6.58 -6.88 -0.11
CA GLY A 63 7.48 -6.21 0.83
C GLY A 63 8.04 -7.21 1.84
N LYS A 64 9.19 -7.82 1.52
CA LYS A 64 9.90 -8.71 2.44
C LYS A 64 10.27 -7.97 3.72
N LEU A 65 9.89 -8.58 4.85
CA LEU A 65 10.46 -8.36 6.18
C LEU A 65 11.95 -8.71 6.19
#